data_AF-A0A3B0FG20-F1
#
_entry.id   AF-A0A3B0FG20-F1
#
_cell.length_a   1.000
_cell.length_b   1.000
_cell.length_c   1.000
_cell.angle_alpha   90.00
_cell.angle_beta   90.00
_cell.angle_gamma   90.00
#
_symmetry.space_group_name_H-M   'P 1'
#
loop_
_entity.id
_entity.type
_entity.pdbx_description
1 polymer ?
#
loop_
_entity_poly.entity_id
_entity_poly.type
_entity_poly.pdbx_seq_one_letter_code
_entity_poly.pdbx_strand_id
1 'polypeptide(L)' 'MAENLPSFEEMRARAFALLGDAEDELRSDWRPGTGPTADQGRAASEAKQAIAQAKAALDRAAR' A
#
# COMPACT_ATOMS: atom_id res chain seq x y z
N MET A 1 -23.94 -14.60 -18.35
CA MET A 1 -23.50 -14.86 -16.96
C MET A 1 -23.42 -13.52 -16.29
N ALA A 2 -24.16 -13.29 -15.21
CA ALA A 2 -24.00 -12.04 -14.46
C ALA A 2 -22.61 -12.11 -13.81
N GLU A 3 -21.70 -11.24 -14.24
CA GLU A 3 -20.42 -11.04 -13.56
C GLU A 3 -20.76 -10.50 -12.18
N ASN A 4 -20.74 -11.37 -11.16
CA ASN A 4 -20.84 -10.96 -9.77
C ASN A 4 -19.59 -10.14 -9.46
N LEU A 5 -19.70 -8.83 -9.65
CA LEU A 5 -18.69 -7.88 -9.24
C LEU A 5 -18.48 -8.04 -7.72
N PRO A 6 -17.22 -8.03 -7.25
CA PRO A 6 -16.94 -8.13 -5.83
C PRO A 6 -17.65 -7.00 -5.09
N SER A 7 -18.11 -7.29 -3.87
CA SER A 7 -18.67 -6.27 -3.00
C SER A 7 -17.61 -5.20 -2.70
N PHE A 8 -18.07 -4.02 -2.30
CA PHE A 8 -17.15 -2.96 -1.86
C PHE A 8 -16.26 -3.43 -0.71
N GLU A 9 -16.78 -4.24 0.22
CA GLU A 9 -15.99 -4.81 1.32
C GLU A 9 -14.93 -5.79 0.84
N GLU A 10 -15.24 -6.64 -0.13
CA GLU A 10 -14.28 -7.58 -0.73
C GLU A 10 -13.19 -6.83 -1.49
N MET A 11 -13.56 -5.78 -2.25
CA MET A 11 -12.60 -4.92 -2.93
C MET A 11 -11.71 -4.17 -1.94
N ARG A 12 -12.28 -3.63 -0.86
CA ARG A 12 -11.55 -2.95 0.22
C ARG A 12 -10.56 -3.90 0.88
N ALA A 13 -10.97 -5.12 1.22
CA ALA A 13 -10.10 -6.12 1.84
C ALA A 13 -8.91 -6.49 0.94
N ARG A 14 -9.18 -6.72 -0.36
CA ARG A 14 -8.13 -6.99 -1.35
C ARG A 14 -7.16 -5.81 -1.49
N ALA A 15 -7.66 -4.58 -1.53
CA ALA A 15 -6.83 -3.39 -1.60
C ALA A 15 -5.94 -3.22 -0.36
N PHE A 16 -6.47 -3.50 0.84
CA PHE A 16 -5.69 -3.45 2.08
C PHE A 16 -4.54 -4.47 2.10
N ALA A 17 -4.78 -5.69 1.60
CA ALA A 17 -3.75 -6.71 1.47
C ALA A 17 -2.61 -6.24 0.55
N LEU A 18 -2.94 -5.83 -0.69
CA LEU A 18 -1.94 -5.36 -1.66
C LEU A 18 -1.14 -4.15 -1.16
N LEU A 19 -1.82 -3.20 -0.50
CA LEU A 19 -1.18 -2.02 0.10
C LEU A 19 -0.32 -2.39 1.33
N GLY A 20 -0.63 -3.48 2.01
CA GLY A 20 0.20 -4.05 3.08
C GLY A 20 1.47 -4.68 2.51
N ASP A 21 1.33 -5.52 1.50
CA ASP A 21 2.45 -6.20 0.85
C ASP A 21 3.47 -5.18 0.29
N ALA A 22 2.99 -4.14 -0.39
CA ALA A 22 3.85 -3.07 -0.90
C ALA A 22 4.59 -2.30 0.23
N GLU A 23 3.94 -2.10 1.37
CA GLU A 23 4.55 -1.45 2.54
C GLU A 23 5.68 -2.31 3.16
N ASP A 24 5.48 -3.63 3.16
CA ASP A 24 6.46 -4.60 3.64
C ASP A 24 7.66 -4.73 2.70
N GLU A 25 7.44 -4.74 1.38
CA GLU A 25 8.53 -4.72 0.39
C GLU A 25 9.39 -3.45 0.53
N LEU A 26 8.77 -2.27 0.68
CA LEU A 26 9.48 -1.00 0.92
C LEU A 26 10.30 -0.98 2.23
N ARG A 27 10.01 -1.89 3.17
CA ARG A 27 10.80 -2.07 4.39
C ARG A 27 11.99 -3.00 4.15
N SER A 28 11.85 -3.98 3.26
CA SER A 28 12.79 -5.09 3.05
C SER A 28 13.87 -4.80 1.99
N ASP A 29 13.59 -3.95 0.99
CA ASP A 29 14.40 -3.84 -0.23
C ASP A 29 15.78 -3.17 -0.09
N TRP A 30 16.15 -2.74 1.12
CA TRP A 30 17.46 -2.14 1.36
C TRP A 30 18.52 -3.23 1.51
N ARG A 31 19.24 -3.51 0.41
CA ARG A 31 20.39 -4.44 0.42
C ARG A 31 21.34 -4.12 1.60
N PRO A 32 21.71 -5.12 2.41
CA PRO A 32 22.69 -4.94 3.49
C PRO A 32 24.00 -4.38 2.92
N GLY A 33 24.46 -3.25 3.45
CA GLY A 33 25.71 -2.61 3.04
C GLY A 33 25.59 -1.53 1.96
N THR A 34 24.42 -1.36 1.35
CA THR A 34 24.09 -0.21 0.48
C THR A 34 22.76 0.35 0.95
N GLY A 35 22.79 1.11 2.06
CA GLY A 35 21.60 1.80 2.54
C GLY A 35 21.01 2.72 1.46
N PRO A 36 19.73 3.10 1.59
CA PRO A 36 19.09 4.04 0.68
C PRO A 36 19.97 5.26 0.45
N THR A 37 20.13 5.68 -0.79
CA THR A 37 20.51 7.07 -1.06
C THR A 37 19.47 8.00 -0.42
N ALA A 38 19.85 9.24 -0.11
CA ALA A 38 18.92 10.21 0.49
C ALA A 38 17.62 10.35 -0.34
N ASP A 39 17.74 10.32 -1.67
CA ASP A 39 16.60 10.38 -2.59
C ASP A 39 15.72 9.12 -2.53
N GLN A 40 16.32 7.92 -2.46
CA GLN A 40 15.58 6.68 -2.29
C GLN A 40 14.86 6.60 -0.94
N GLY A 41 15.50 7.07 0.13
CA GLY A 41 14.89 7.14 1.47
C GLY A 41 13.70 8.11 1.50
N ARG A 42 13.82 9.24 0.81
CA ARG A 42 12.72 10.20 0.64
C ARG A 42 11.59 9.59 -0.18
N ALA A 43 11.87 9.00 -1.33
CA ALA A 43 10.87 8.37 -2.18
C ALA A 43 10.13 7.24 -1.45
N ALA A 44 10.84 6.43 -0.66
CA ALA A 44 10.21 5.38 0.16
C ALA A 44 9.32 5.94 1.27
N SER A 45 9.70 7.09 1.85
CA SER A 45 8.88 7.78 2.84
C SER A 45 7.61 8.36 2.21
N GLU A 46 7.72 8.96 1.02
CA GLU A 46 6.58 9.46 0.24
C GLU A 46 5.63 8.32 -0.17
N ALA A 47 6.17 7.19 -0.62
CA ALA A 47 5.38 6.00 -0.95
C ALA A 47 4.59 5.47 0.26
N LYS A 48 5.22 5.37 1.43
CA LYS A 48 4.55 4.97 2.68
C LYS A 48 3.42 5.92 3.07
N GLN A 49 3.62 7.23 2.90
CA GLN A 49 2.58 8.22 3.16
C GLN A 49 1.39 8.07 2.20
N ALA A 50 1.64 7.83 0.91
CA ALA A 50 0.60 7.60 -0.08
C ALA A 50 -0.22 6.33 0.23
N ILE A 51 0.45 5.25 0.65
CA ILE A 51 -0.20 4.00 1.08
C ILE A 51 -1.13 4.26 2.28
N ALA A 52 -0.65 4.99 3.29
CA ALA A 52 -1.45 5.32 4.47
C ALA A 52 -2.70 6.16 4.10
N GLN A 53 -2.53 7.14 3.21
CA GLN A 53 -3.64 7.96 2.72
C GLN A 53 -4.67 7.13 1.94
N ALA A 54 -4.22 6.18 1.10
CA ALA A 54 -5.10 5.28 0.37
C ALA A 54 -5.92 4.39 1.32
N LYS A 55 -5.27 3.76 2.31
CA LYS A 55 -5.95 2.96 3.34
C LYS A 55 -7.02 3.80 4.09
N ALA A 56 -6.68 5.03 4.46
CA ALA A 56 -7.61 5.94 5.14
C ALA A 56 -8.79 6.40 4.25
N ALA A 57 -8.56 6.63 2.96
CA ALA A 57 -9.63 6.95 2.01
C ALA A 57 -10.61 5.79 1.86
N LEU A 58 -10.09 4.56 1.75
CA LEU A 58 -10.90 3.35 1.67
C LEU A 58 -11.71 3.08 2.95
N ASP A 59 -11.13 3.35 4.13
CA ASP A 59 -11.88 3.24 5.40
C ASP A 59 -13.03 4.26 5.44
N ARG A 60 -12.77 5.51 5.06
CA ARG A 60 -13.81 6.56 5.00
C ARG A 60 -14.92 6.23 4.02
N ALA A 61 -14.60 5.64 2.86
CA ALA A 61 -15.60 5.24 1.87
C ALA A 61 -16.47 4.07 2.33
N ALA A 62 -16.09 3.36 3.40
CA ALA A 62 -16.85 2.27 3.98
C ALA A 62 -17.76 2.67 5.14
N ARG A 63 -17.72 3.94 5.56
CA ARG A 63 -18.56 4.51 6.62
C ARG A 63 -19.79 5.14 6.03
#